data_AF-A0A7C3N528-F1
#
_entry.id   AF-A0A7C3N528-F1
#
_cell.length_a   1.000
_cell.length_b   1.000
_cell.length_c   1.000
_cell.angle_alpha   90.00
_cell.angle_beta   90.00
_cell.angle_gamma   90.00
#
_symmetry.space_group_name_H-M   'P 1'
#
loop_
_entity.id
_entity.type
_entity.pdbx_description
1 polymer ?
#
loop_
_entity_poly.entity_id
_entity_poly.type
_entity_poly.pdbx_seq_one_letter_code
_entity_poly.pdbx_strand_id
1 'polypeptide(L)'
;MDERSAERVKALEVAINNEAREREFYLKHMERTSNPHGKAMFASIADDELEHLRRLQVLHKKLQTEGKWPETLPLEVKGTEVKSIMKKLVDSVDTSSKVDSDDVEAVKVAIEFEAKGEAFYSDLRDRVENPMEKRFYDLLA
;
A
#
# COMPACT_ATOMS: atom_id res chain seq x y z
N MET A 1 28.08 -2.41 5.73
CA MET A 1 26.68 -2.68 6.06
C MET A 1 26.64 -3.96 6.88
N ASP A 2 26.03 -3.93 8.06
CA ASP A 2 25.87 -5.13 8.88
C ASP A 2 24.77 -6.06 8.32
N GLU A 3 24.73 -7.30 8.79
CA GLU A 3 23.80 -8.35 8.32
C GLU A 3 22.34 -7.92 8.45
N ARG A 4 21.95 -7.29 9.57
CA ARG A 4 20.56 -6.84 9.78
C ARG A 4 20.17 -5.73 8.82
N SER A 5 21.09 -4.81 8.54
CA SER A 5 20.88 -3.76 7.55
C SER A 5 20.74 -4.32 6.13
N ALA A 6 21.47 -5.38 5.78
CA ALA A 6 21.32 -6.07 4.51
C ALA A 6 19.98 -6.82 4.40
N GLU A 7 19.51 -7.45 5.49
CA GLU A 7 18.17 -8.06 5.55
C GLU A 7 17.05 -7.04 5.39
N ARG A 8 17.16 -5.89 6.07
CA ARG A 8 16.22 -4.77 5.91
C ARG A 8 16.16 -4.25 4.49
N VAL A 9 17.31 -4.09 3.80
CA VAL A 9 17.33 -3.68 2.40
C VAL A 9 16.54 -4.66 1.53
N LYS A 10 16.77 -5.97 1.69
CA LYS A 10 16.03 -7.00 0.93
C LYS A 10 14.53 -6.95 1.22
N ALA A 11 14.14 -6.78 2.49
CA ALA A 11 12.74 -6.64 2.85
C ALA A 11 12.10 -5.41 2.18
N LEU A 12 12.82 -4.29 2.12
CA LEU A 12 12.35 -3.08 1.44
C LEU A 12 12.27 -3.25 -0.08
N GLU A 13 13.20 -3.98 -0.71
CA GLU A 13 13.13 -4.29 -2.14
C GLU A 13 11.89 -5.13 -2.49
N VAL A 14 11.55 -6.12 -1.63
CA VAL A 14 10.32 -6.90 -1.78
C VAL A 14 9.10 -5.99 -1.65
N ALA A 15 9.06 -5.16 -0.61
CA ALA A 15 7.98 -4.20 -0.37
C ALA A 15 7.78 -3.26 -1.57
N ILE A 16 8.85 -2.60 -2.05
CA ILE A 16 8.84 -1.70 -3.21
C ILE A 16 8.25 -2.39 -4.45
N ASN A 17 8.63 -3.64 -4.68
CA ASN A 17 8.11 -4.41 -5.82
C ASN A 17 6.65 -4.83 -5.64
N ASN A 18 6.16 -5.01 -4.42
CA ASN A 18 4.74 -5.26 -4.16
C ASN A 18 3.93 -4.00 -4.44
N GLU A 19 4.28 -2.88 -3.81
CA GLU A 19 3.61 -1.57 -3.98
C GLU A 19 3.54 -1.16 -5.46
N ALA A 20 4.63 -1.33 -6.20
CA ALA A 20 4.66 -1.00 -7.62
C ALA A 20 3.69 -1.86 -8.46
N ARG A 21 3.58 -3.15 -8.13
CA ARG A 21 2.69 -4.09 -8.83
C ARG A 21 1.22 -3.84 -8.49
N GLU A 22 0.93 -3.58 -7.22
CA GLU A 22 -0.42 -3.28 -6.74
C GLU A 22 -0.92 -1.97 -7.34
N ARG A 23 -0.09 -0.93 -7.33
CA ARG A 23 -0.37 0.33 -8.03
C ARG A 23 -0.69 0.12 -9.51
N GLU A 24 0.13 -0.65 -10.23
CA GLU A 24 -0.09 -0.92 -11.65
C GLU A 24 -1.40 -1.69 -11.88
N PHE A 25 -1.73 -2.64 -11.01
CA PHE A 25 -3.00 -3.35 -11.03
C PHE A 25 -4.18 -2.38 -10.91
N TYR A 26 -4.17 -1.48 -9.93
CA TYR A 26 -5.26 -0.54 -9.72
C TYR A 26 -5.40 0.48 -10.85
N LEU A 27 -4.29 1.02 -11.38
CA LEU A 27 -4.33 1.92 -12.54
C LEU A 27 -4.95 1.25 -13.77
N LYS A 28 -4.62 -0.02 -14.04
CA LYS A 28 -5.22 -0.79 -15.15
C LYS A 28 -6.73 -0.99 -14.95
N HIS A 29 -7.18 -1.26 -13.72
CA HIS A 29 -8.60 -1.44 -13.44
C HIS A 29 -9.38 -0.12 -13.46
N MET A 30 -8.78 0.98 -13.01
CA MET A 30 -9.32 2.33 -13.16
C MET A 30 -9.58 2.68 -14.64
N GLU A 31 -8.67 2.34 -15.54
CA GLU A 31 -8.83 2.60 -16.98
C GLU A 31 -9.91 1.72 -17.62
N ARG A 32 -10.07 0.47 -17.16
CA ARG A 32 -10.99 -0.52 -17.72
C ARG A 32 -12.43 -0.39 -17.23
N THR A 33 -12.62 -0.12 -15.94
CA THR A 33 -13.96 -0.09 -15.35
C THR A 33 -14.81 1.01 -15.99
N SER A 34 -16.10 0.75 -16.21
CA SER A 34 -17.05 1.76 -16.68
C SER A 34 -17.81 2.43 -15.54
N ASN A 35 -17.71 1.88 -14.31
CA ASN A 35 -18.39 2.40 -13.13
C ASN A 35 -17.62 3.61 -12.58
N PRO A 36 -18.22 4.81 -12.51
CA PRO A 36 -17.54 6.00 -12.00
C PRO A 36 -17.10 5.86 -10.53
N HIS A 37 -17.81 5.10 -9.72
CA HIS A 37 -17.43 4.82 -8.33
C HIS A 37 -16.26 3.83 -8.26
N GLY A 38 -16.26 2.81 -9.12
CA GLY A 38 -15.14 1.88 -9.27
C GLY A 38 -13.85 2.60 -9.69
N LYS A 39 -13.96 3.54 -10.66
CA LYS A 39 -12.82 4.41 -11.06
C LYS A 39 -12.26 5.19 -9.89
N ALA A 40 -13.14 5.86 -9.13
CA ALA A 40 -12.72 6.68 -7.99
C ALA A 40 -12.04 5.83 -6.90
N MET A 41 -12.55 4.62 -6.64
CA MET A 41 -11.95 3.68 -5.71
C MET A 41 -10.55 3.25 -6.17
N PHE A 42 -10.40 2.72 -7.39
CA PHE A 42 -9.10 2.28 -7.89
C PHE A 42 -8.08 3.42 -8.00
N ALA A 43 -8.53 4.62 -8.37
CA ALA A 43 -7.66 5.80 -8.39
C ALA A 43 -7.13 6.14 -7.00
N SER A 44 -7.98 6.10 -5.97
CA SER A 44 -7.56 6.34 -4.59
C SER A 44 -6.51 5.33 -4.16
N ILE A 45 -6.80 4.03 -4.30
CA ILE A 45 -5.87 2.99 -3.83
C ILE A 45 -4.53 3.08 -4.60
N ALA A 46 -4.56 3.35 -5.91
CA ALA A 46 -3.34 3.56 -6.69
C ALA A 46 -2.49 4.77 -6.23
N ASP A 47 -3.12 5.82 -5.71
CA ASP A 47 -2.43 6.97 -5.12
C ASP A 47 -1.81 6.64 -3.77
N ASP A 48 -2.41 5.71 -3.03
CA ASP A 48 -1.95 5.26 -1.73
C ASP A 48 -0.72 4.37 -1.87
N GLU A 49 -0.75 3.40 -2.80
CA GLU A 49 0.43 2.59 -3.14
C GLU A 49 1.57 3.45 -3.70
N LEU A 50 1.27 4.55 -4.40
CA LEU A 50 2.30 5.49 -4.82
C LEU A 50 2.97 6.18 -3.63
N GLU A 51 2.19 6.47 -2.59
CA GLU A 51 2.69 7.06 -1.36
C GLU A 51 3.56 6.07 -0.59
N HIS A 52 3.10 4.83 -0.42
CA HIS A 52 3.86 3.72 0.15
C HIS A 52 5.19 3.51 -0.58
N LEU A 53 5.14 3.40 -1.91
CA LEU A 53 6.31 3.26 -2.77
C LEU A 53 7.34 4.37 -2.53
N ARG A 54 6.90 5.63 -2.50
CA ARG A 54 7.81 6.78 -2.26
C ARG A 54 8.46 6.69 -0.89
N ARG A 55 7.71 6.35 0.16
CA ARG A 55 8.25 6.21 1.52
C ARG A 55 9.29 5.10 1.59
N LEU A 56 8.98 3.94 1.03
CA LEU A 56 9.90 2.81 0.97
C LEU A 56 11.16 3.15 0.18
N GLN A 57 11.06 3.83 -0.95
CA GLN A 57 12.21 4.26 -1.75
C GLN A 57 13.12 5.25 -1.00
N VAL A 58 12.53 6.21 -0.28
CA VAL A 58 13.29 7.15 0.55
C VAL A 58 14.03 6.42 1.66
N LEU A 59 13.35 5.51 2.36
CA LEU A 59 13.95 4.71 3.42
C LEU A 59 15.05 3.79 2.87
N HIS A 60 14.78 3.09 1.77
CA HIS A 60 15.73 2.20 1.11
C HIS A 60 17.01 2.94 0.72
N LYS A 61 16.87 4.12 0.10
CA LYS A 61 18.03 4.97 -0.25
C LYS A 61 18.83 5.38 0.99
N LYS A 62 18.17 5.85 2.04
CA LYS A 62 18.84 6.24 3.30
C LYS A 62 19.57 5.06 3.93
N LEU A 63 18.94 3.89 3.97
CA LEU A 63 19.51 2.69 4.54
C LEU A 63 20.73 2.19 3.74
N GLN A 64 20.67 2.27 2.41
CA GLN A 64 21.81 1.95 1.54
C GLN A 64 22.99 2.92 1.74
N THR A 65 22.73 4.23 1.92
CA THR A 65 23.79 5.23 2.08
C THR A 65 24.38 5.30 3.48
N GLU A 66 23.55 5.20 4.50
CA GLU A 66 23.95 5.40 5.90
C GLU A 66 24.22 4.07 6.63
N GLY A 67 23.73 2.95 6.10
CA GLY A 67 23.89 1.63 6.68
C GLY A 67 23.15 1.43 8.01
N LYS A 68 22.24 2.34 8.37
CA LYS A 68 21.44 2.28 9.60
C LYS A 68 20.04 2.84 9.36
N TRP A 69 19.10 2.42 10.21
CA TRP A 69 17.75 2.98 10.20
C TRP A 69 17.77 4.48 10.55
N PRO A 70 17.12 5.35 9.78
CA PRO A 70 17.13 6.78 10.06
C PRO A 70 16.37 7.12 11.34
N GLU A 71 16.92 8.02 12.15
CA GLU A 71 16.30 8.50 13.40
C GLU A 71 15.04 9.33 13.13
N THR A 72 14.98 9.98 11.96
CA THR A 72 13.82 10.73 11.50
C THR A 72 13.47 10.37 10.06
N LEU A 73 12.23 9.92 9.87
CA LEU A 73 11.57 9.90 8.58
C LEU A 73 10.50 11.00 8.61
N PRO A 74 10.41 11.87 7.59
CA PRO A 74 9.24 12.72 7.45
C PRO A 74 8.03 11.82 7.19
N LEU A 75 7.32 11.47 8.27
CA LEU A 75 6.05 10.76 8.22
C LEU A 75 4.95 11.81 8.00
N GLU A 76 4.88 12.37 6.80
CA GLU A 76 3.69 13.13 6.41
C GLU A 76 2.60 12.13 6.04
N VAL A 77 1.59 11.99 6.90
CA VAL A 77 0.38 11.24 6.59
C VAL A 77 -0.51 12.17 5.79
N LYS A 78 -0.61 11.98 4.46
CA LYS A 78 -1.81 12.49 3.78
C LYS A 78 -2.94 11.58 4.22
N GLY A 79 -4.01 12.15 4.75
CA GLY A 79 -5.14 11.36 5.23
C GLY A 79 -5.70 10.51 4.10
N THR A 80 -5.40 9.22 4.14
CA THR A 80 -5.87 8.23 3.18
C THR A 80 -7.30 7.85 3.53
N GLU A 81 -8.27 8.45 2.84
CA GLU A 81 -9.70 8.25 3.07
C GLU A 81 -10.22 6.94 2.43
N VAL A 82 -9.38 5.91 2.23
CA VAL A 82 -9.76 4.64 1.57
C VAL A 82 -10.97 4.02 2.22
N LYS A 83 -10.99 3.97 3.55
CA LYS A 83 -12.11 3.44 4.33
C LYS A 83 -13.41 4.23 4.12
N SER A 84 -13.30 5.54 3.95
CA SER A 84 -14.42 6.47 3.69
C SER A 84 -14.92 6.32 2.25
N ILE A 85 -14.03 6.11 1.29
CA ILE A 85 -14.34 5.86 -0.12
C ILE A 85 -14.98 4.47 -0.30
N MET A 86 -14.41 3.44 0.33
CA MET A 86 -14.97 2.08 0.38
C MET A 86 -16.37 2.08 1.00
N LYS A 87 -16.57 2.81 2.10
CA LYS A 87 -17.89 2.96 2.70
C LYS A 87 -18.87 3.68 1.77
N LYS A 88 -18.45 4.77 1.13
CA LYS A 88 -19.27 5.47 0.13
C LYS A 88 -19.62 4.59 -1.05
N LEU A 89 -18.70 3.73 -1.49
CA LEU A 89 -18.94 2.76 -2.57
C LEU A 89 -20.01 1.74 -2.15
N VAL A 90 -19.90 1.14 -0.96
CA VAL A 90 -20.94 0.24 -0.43
C VAL A 90 -22.29 0.93 -0.32
N ASP A 91 -22.31 2.18 0.15
CA ASP A 91 -23.54 2.97 0.29
C ASP A 91 -24.12 3.44 -1.06
N SER A 92 -23.29 3.57 -2.11
CA SER A 92 -23.70 4.01 -3.45
C SER A 92 -23.89 2.89 -4.47
N VAL A 93 -23.72 1.62 -4.07
CA VAL A 93 -24.04 0.47 -4.93
C VAL A 93 -25.55 0.41 -5.11
N ASP A 94 -26.02 0.97 -6.22
CA ASP A 94 -27.35 0.72 -6.74
C ASP A 94 -27.35 -0.67 -7.39
N THR A 95 -27.95 -1.65 -6.71
CA THR A 95 -28.00 -3.06 -7.15
C THR A 95 -28.71 -3.26 -8.49
N SER A 96 -29.30 -2.22 -9.08
CA SER A 96 -29.95 -2.23 -10.38
C SER A 96 -29.02 -2.00 -11.58
N SER A 97 -27.79 -1.54 -11.35
CA SER A 97 -26.80 -1.40 -12.43
C SER A 97 -26.15 -2.75 -12.70
N LYS A 98 -25.89 -3.09 -13.97
CA LYS A 98 -25.05 -4.24 -14.34
C LYS A 98 -23.68 -4.04 -13.72
N VAL A 99 -23.49 -4.57 -12.52
CA VAL A 99 -22.18 -4.76 -11.92
C VAL A 99 -21.44 -5.69 -12.86
N ASP A 100 -20.37 -5.17 -13.47
CA ASP A 100 -19.50 -6.00 -14.31
C ASP A 100 -18.86 -7.05 -13.40
N SER A 101 -18.88 -8.32 -13.82
CA SER A 101 -18.25 -9.40 -13.05
C SER A 101 -16.77 -9.12 -12.78
N ASP A 102 -16.13 -8.40 -13.71
CA ASP A 102 -14.73 -8.00 -13.63
C ASP A 102 -14.50 -7.00 -12.48
N ASP A 103 -15.43 -6.08 -12.20
CA ASP A 103 -15.31 -5.12 -11.11
C ASP A 103 -15.41 -5.81 -9.73
N VAL A 104 -16.28 -6.81 -9.61
CA VAL A 104 -16.42 -7.60 -8.36
C VAL A 104 -15.17 -8.43 -8.11
N GLU A 105 -14.61 -9.03 -9.16
CA GLU A 105 -13.39 -9.80 -9.05
C GLU A 105 -12.19 -8.91 -8.70
N ALA A 106 -12.09 -7.72 -9.31
CA ALA A 106 -11.08 -6.73 -8.97
C ALA A 106 -11.18 -6.23 -7.52
N VAL A 107 -12.39 -6.01 -6.99
CA VAL A 107 -12.59 -5.67 -5.56
C VAL A 107 -12.15 -6.81 -4.65
N LYS A 108 -12.42 -8.07 -5.01
CA LYS A 108 -11.95 -9.23 -4.22
C LYS A 108 -10.42 -9.30 -4.20
N VAL A 109 -9.78 -9.10 -5.36
CA VAL A 109 -8.31 -9.05 -5.44
C VAL A 109 -7.78 -7.88 -4.61
N ALA A 110 -8.43 -6.72 -4.62
CA ALA A 110 -8.05 -5.59 -3.78
C ALA A 110 -8.07 -5.97 -2.30
N ILE A 111 -9.17 -6.56 -1.80
CA ILE A 111 -9.27 -7.05 -0.41
C ILE A 111 -8.15 -8.03 -0.07
N GLU A 112 -7.79 -8.93 -0.99
CA GLU A 112 -6.68 -9.84 -0.77
C GLU A 112 -5.31 -9.16 -0.75
N PHE A 113 -5.08 -8.15 -1.58
CA PHE A 113 -3.84 -7.36 -1.59
C PHE A 113 -3.70 -6.59 -0.28
N GLU A 114 -4.72 -5.84 0.11
CA GLU A 114 -4.76 -5.10 1.38
C GLU A 114 -4.49 -6.03 2.57
N ALA A 115 -5.16 -7.19 2.63
CA ALA A 115 -4.96 -8.15 3.71
C ALA A 115 -3.55 -8.76 3.72
N LYS A 116 -2.95 -8.99 2.54
CA LYS A 116 -1.57 -9.49 2.43
C LYS A 116 -0.56 -8.41 2.81
N GLY A 117 -0.80 -7.16 2.41
CA GLY A 117 0.00 -5.98 2.78
C GLY A 117 -0.02 -5.75 4.29
N GLU A 118 -1.21 -5.67 4.88
CA GLU A 118 -1.41 -5.51 6.33
C GLU A 118 -0.68 -6.61 7.11
N ALA A 119 -0.85 -7.88 6.71
CA ALA A 119 -0.17 -9.00 7.34
C ALA A 119 1.35 -8.94 7.19
N PHE A 120 1.85 -8.58 5.99
CA PHE A 120 3.28 -8.46 5.72
C PHE A 120 3.93 -7.37 6.56
N TYR A 121 3.35 -6.17 6.61
CA TYR A 121 3.88 -5.06 7.39
C TYR A 121 3.73 -5.29 8.89
N SER A 122 2.64 -5.92 9.35
CA SER A 122 2.49 -6.34 10.73
C SER A 122 3.57 -7.34 11.16
N ASP A 123 3.88 -8.33 10.31
CA ASP A 123 4.94 -9.31 10.60
C ASP A 123 6.34 -8.65 10.63
N LEU A 124 6.62 -7.69 9.74
CA LEU A 124 7.85 -6.91 9.79
C LEU A 124 7.96 -6.07 11.07
N ARG A 125 6.88 -5.40 11.48
CA ARG A 125 6.80 -4.64 12.73
C ARG A 125 7.10 -5.51 13.95
N ASP A 126 6.54 -6.71 14.00
CA ASP A 126 6.65 -7.59 15.17
C ASP A 126 8.04 -8.22 15.29
N ARG A 127 8.81 -8.28 14.20
CA ARG A 127 10.19 -8.81 14.15
C ARG A 127 11.26 -7.80 14.54
N VAL A 128 10.93 -6.52 14.64
CA VAL A 128 11.91 -5.45 14.91
C VAL A 128 11.79 -4.94 16.34
N GLU A 129 12.90 -4.49 16.92
CA GLU A 129 12.89 -3.88 18.26
C GLU A 129 12.86 -2.34 18.19
N ASN A 130 13.34 -1.77 17.09
CA ASN A 130 13.48 -0.34 16.95
C ASN A 130 12.09 0.33 16.87
N PRO A 131 11.75 1.26 17.79
CA PRO A 131 10.42 1.87 17.83
C PRO A 131 10.10 2.73 16.60
N MET A 132 11.11 3.28 15.92
CA MET A 132 10.93 4.03 14.68
C MET A 132 10.65 3.10 13.50
N GLU A 133 11.27 1.92 13.49
CA GLU A 133 11.03 0.87 12.51
C GLU A 133 9.62 0.30 12.67
N LYS A 134 9.18 0.07 13.92
CA LYS A 134 7.80 -0.32 14.23
C LYS A 134 6.77 0.68 13.72
N ARG A 135 6.95 1.97 14.06
CA ARG A 135 6.04 3.04 13.62
C ARG A 135 5.97 3.18 12.11
N PHE A 136 7.07 2.92 11.41
CA PHE A 136 7.09 2.95 9.95
C PHE A 136 6.25 1.83 9.36
N TYR A 137 6.39 0.60 9.87
CA TYR A 137 5.58 -0.52 9.41
C TYR A 137 4.11 -0.42 9.83
N ASP A 138 3.82 0.11 11.02
CA ASP A 138 2.43 0.44 11.44
C ASP A 138 1.76 1.49 10.54
N LEU A 139 2.53 2.33 9.85
CA LEU A 139 1.97 3.31 8.91
C LEU A 139 1.61 2.68 7.56
N LEU A 140 2.22 1.55 7.22
CA LEU A 140 2.01 0.84 5.97
C LEU A 140 1.03 -0.34 6.10
N ALA A 141 0.74 -0.76 7.34
CA ALA A 141 -0.26 -1.78 7.66
C ALA A 141 -1.65 -1.15 7.77
#